data_AF-A0A8X6PI93-F1
#
_entry.id   AF-A0A8X6PI93-F1
#
_cell.length_a   1.000
_cell.length_b   1.000
_cell.length_c   1.000
_cell.angle_alpha   90.00
_cell.angle_beta   90.00
_cell.angle_gamma   90.00
#
_symmetry.space_group_name_H-M   'P 1'
#
loop_
_entity.id
_entity.type
_entity.pdbx_description
1 polymer ?
#
loop_
_entity_poly.entity_id
_entity_poly.type
_entity_poly.pdbx_seq_one_letter_code
_entity_poly.pdbx_strand_id
1 'polypeptide(L)'
;SLTGVATTIASTSTFIIPVITGYLTTHETLVEWHSVFWISLAVVGSSGFIFIIFGSAEVQPWNFPEGETVTNHTTEEEKTRMTPLLVYKKRENIE
;
A
#
# COMPACT_ATOMS: atom_id res chain seq x y z
N SER A 1 14.68 2.19 -2.55
CA SER A 1 14.71 1.81 -3.99
C SER A 1 13.59 0.86 -4.40
N LEU A 2 12.85 0.23 -3.48
CA LEU A 2 11.70 -0.65 -3.77
C LEU A 2 10.62 0.00 -4.64
N THR A 3 10.18 1.21 -4.28
CA THR A 3 9.13 1.94 -5.02
C THR A 3 9.53 2.21 -6.46
N GLY A 4 10.82 2.49 -6.73
CA GLY A 4 11.29 2.74 -8.09
C GLY A 4 11.09 1.54 -9.02
N VAL A 5 11.44 0.33 -8.55
CA VAL A 5 11.27 -0.91 -9.32
C VAL A 5 9.79 -1.27 -9.47
N ALA A 6 8.98 -1.06 -8.44
CA ALA A 6 7.54 -1.31 -8.52
C ALA A 6 6.87 -0.42 -9.58
N THR A 7 7.21 0.88 -9.60
CA THR A 7 6.62 1.83 -10.54
C THR A 7 7.07 1.60 -11.98
N THR A 8 8.31 1.15 -12.22
CA THR A 8 8.75 0.83 -13.59
C THR A 8 7.98 -0.35 -14.17
N ILE A 9 7.80 -1.43 -13.39
CA ILE A 9 7.03 -2.61 -13.81
C ILE A 9 5.56 -2.24 -14.07
N ALA A 10 4.97 -1.45 -13.17
CA ALA A 10 3.60 -0.97 -13.33
C ALA A 10 3.44 -0.09 -14.59
N SER A 11 4.40 0.79 -14.86
CA SER A 11 4.37 1.67 -16.03
C SER A 11 4.49 0.90 -17.34
N THR A 12 5.40 -0.08 -17.43
CA THR A 12 5.53 -0.93 -18.63
C THR A 12 4.26 -1.72 -18.89
N SER A 13 3.64 -2.27 -17.84
CA SER A 13 2.37 -3.00 -17.96
C SER A 13 1.26 -2.09 -18.50
N THR A 14 1.19 -0.86 -18.00
CA THR A 14 0.18 0.13 -18.42
C THR A 14 0.37 0.58 -19.87
N PHE A 15 1.60 0.59 -20.36
CA PHE A 15 1.90 0.88 -21.77
C PHE A 15 1.46 -0.23 -22.73
N ILE A 16 1.61 -1.50 -22.33
CA ILE A 16 1.30 -2.66 -23.18
C ILE A 16 -0.22 -2.89 -23.30
N ILE A 17 -0.97 -2.60 -22.23
CA ILE A 17 -2.43 -2.86 -22.17
C ILE A 17 -3.21 -2.21 -23.34
N PRO A 18 -3.06 -0.91 -23.66
CA PRO A 18 -3.75 -0.28 -24.78
C PRO A 18 -3.42 -0.91 -26.14
N VAL A 19 -2.19 -1.38 -26.34
CA VAL A 19 -1.76 -2.04 -27.58
C VAL A 19 -2.50 -3.37 -27.76
N ILE A 20 -2.60 -4.15 -26.69
CA ILE A 20 -3.33 -5.41 -26.67
C ILE A 20 -4.83 -5.16 -26.88
N THR A 21 -5.42 -4.22 -26.15
CA THR A 21 -6.84 -3.88 -26.29
C THR A 21 -7.18 -3.38 -27.70
N GLY A 22 -6.29 -2.60 -28.33
CA GLY A 22 -6.46 -2.15 -29.72
C GLY A 22 -6.46 -3.31 -30.72
N TYR A 23 -5.66 -4.36 -30.47
CA TYR A 23 -5.66 -5.57 -31.30
C TYR A 23 -6.93 -6.42 -31.09
N LEU A 24 -7.39 -6.55 -29.85
CA LEU A 24 -8.58 -7.33 -29.51
C LEU A 24 -9.90 -6.69 -29.99
N THR A 25 -9.95 -5.37 -30.08
CA THR A 25 -11.15 -4.61 -30.45
C THR A 25 -11.05 -4.08 -31.89
N THR A 26 -10.76 -4.96 -32.85
CA THR A 26 -10.54 -4.53 -34.25
C THR A 26 -11.83 -4.08 -34.94
N HIS A 27 -12.98 -4.67 -34.61
CA HIS A 27 -14.28 -4.38 -35.23
C HIS A 27 -15.20 -3.58 -34.31
N GLU A 28 -14.69 -3.15 -33.14
CA GLU A 28 -15.40 -2.39 -32.11
C GLU A 28 -16.74 -3.01 -31.70
N THR A 29 -16.85 -4.34 -31.78
CA THR A 29 -18.10 -5.04 -31.48
C THR A 29 -18.25 -5.30 -29.98
N LEU A 30 -19.50 -5.40 -29.50
CA LEU A 30 -19.79 -5.73 -28.11
C LEU A 30 -19.20 -7.08 -27.67
N VAL A 31 -19.06 -8.02 -28.60
CA VAL A 31 -18.50 -9.36 -28.34
C VAL A 31 -16.99 -9.29 -28.05
N GLU A 32 -16.25 -8.44 -28.78
CA GLU A 32 -14.83 -8.18 -28.53
C GLU A 32 -14.62 -7.54 -27.15
N TRP A 33 -15.46 -6.56 -26.78
CA TRP A 33 -15.42 -5.91 -25.47
C TRP A 33 -15.71 -6.85 -24.30
N HIS A 34 -16.62 -7.82 -24.45
CA HIS A 34 -16.81 -8.87 -23.45
C HIS A 34 -15.54 -9.68 -23.22
N SER A 35 -14.76 -9.95 -24.28
CA SER A 35 -13.50 -10.68 -24.16
C SER A 35 -12.44 -9.88 -23.39
N VAL A 36 -12.34 -8.57 -23.66
CA VAL A 36 -11.46 -7.64 -22.91
C VAL A 36 -11.84 -7.59 -21.42
N PHE A 37 -13.14 -7.59 -21.12
CA PHE A 37 -13.62 -7.63 -19.74
C PHE A 37 -13.17 -8.90 -19.00
N TRP A 38 -13.36 -10.08 -19.61
CA TRP A 38 -12.94 -11.34 -19.01
C TRP A 38 -11.43 -11.43 -18.79
N ILE A 39 -10.62 -10.94 -19.74
CA ILE A 39 -9.17 -10.87 -19.59
C ILE A 39 -8.79 -9.94 -18.43
N SER A 40 -9.41 -8.76 -18.35
CA SER A 40 -9.16 -7.79 -17.26
C SER A 40 -9.50 -8.38 -15.90
N LEU A 41 -10.64 -9.08 -15.80
CA LEU A 41 -11.06 -9.79 -14.59
C LEU A 41 -10.05 -10.88 -14.21
N ALA A 42 -9.55 -11.65 -15.17
CA ALA A 42 -8.56 -12.68 -14.91
C ALA A 42 -7.23 -12.10 -14.42
N VAL A 43 -6.75 -11.02 -15.04
CA VAL A 43 -5.49 -10.35 -14.64
C VAL A 43 -5.60 -9.77 -13.23
N VAL A 44 -6.62 -8.95 -12.96
CA VAL A 44 -6.83 -8.33 -11.64
C VAL A 44 -7.18 -9.37 -10.59
N GLY A 45 -8.00 -10.38 -10.93
CA GLY A 45 -8.34 -11.46 -10.03
C GLY A 45 -7.14 -12.32 -9.66
N SER A 46 -6.25 -12.60 -10.62
CA SER A 46 -5.04 -13.40 -10.37
C SER A 46 -4.07 -12.72 -9.41
N SER A 47 -3.91 -11.40 -9.46
CA SER A 47 -3.04 -10.68 -8.53
C SER A 47 -3.58 -10.77 -7.10
N GLY A 48 -4.90 -10.64 -6.91
CA GLY A 48 -5.56 -10.87 -5.63
C GLY A 48 -5.43 -12.31 -5.15
N PHE A 49 -5.57 -13.29 -6.04
CA PHE A 49 -5.42 -14.70 -5.71
C PHE A 49 -4.00 -15.06 -5.24
N ILE A 50 -2.98 -14.53 -5.93
CA ILE A 50 -1.57 -14.68 -5.52
C ILE A 50 -1.36 -14.05 -4.14
N PHE A 51 -1.92 -12.87 -3.90
CA PHE A 51 -1.84 -12.21 -2.60
C PHE A 51 -2.53 -13.03 -1.49
N ILE A 52 -3.66 -13.67 -1.77
CA ILE A 52 -4.34 -14.52 -0.77
C ILE A 52 -3.50 -15.75 -0.40
N ILE A 53 -2.78 -16.33 -1.36
CA ILE A 53 -1.97 -17.54 -1.11
C ILE A 53 -0.64 -17.20 -0.42
N PHE A 54 0.04 -16.14 -0.85
CA PHE A 54 1.42 -15.84 -0.46
C PHE A 54 1.58 -14.58 0.40
N GLY A 55 0.56 -13.73 0.45
CA GLY A 55 0.60 -12.46 1.17
C GLY A 55 0.55 -12.67 2.69
N SER A 56 1.23 -11.79 3.41
CA SER A 56 1.14 -11.68 4.86
C SER A 56 0.61 -10.30 5.23
N ALA A 57 -0.32 -10.26 6.17
CA ALA A 57 -0.83 -9.01 6.76
C ALA A 57 0.04 -8.52 7.94
N GLU A 58 1.08 -9.27 8.31
CA GLU A 58 1.98 -8.89 9.40
C GLU A 58 2.92 -7.74 8.97
N VAL A 59 3.22 -6.86 9.93
CA VAL A 59 4.16 -5.77 9.70
C VAL A 59 5.53 -6.35 9.43
N GLN A 60 6.06 -6.04 8.26
CA GLN A 60 7.33 -6.61 7.82
C GLN A 60 8.50 -6.02 8.61
N PRO A 61 9.57 -6.78 8.90
CA PRO A 61 10.62 -6.36 9.84
C PRO A 61 11.42 -5.12 9.37
N TRP A 62 11.46 -4.85 8.07
CA TRP A 62 12.08 -3.63 7.52
C TRP A 62 11.22 -2.37 7.72
N ASN A 63 10.02 -2.50 8.28
CA ASN A 63 9.11 -1.37 8.52
C ASN A 63 9.53 -0.54 9.74
N PHE A 64 10.35 -1.07 10.63
CA PHE A 64 10.89 -0.35 11.78
C PHE A 64 12.40 -0.09 11.59
N PRO A 65 12.90 1.12 11.89
CA PRO A 65 14.33 1.36 11.94
C PRO A 65 14.98 0.45 13.01
N GLU A 66 16.16 -0.10 12.70
CA GLU A 66 16.90 -0.97 13.62
C GLU A 66 17.07 -0.30 14.99
N GLY A 67 16.39 -0.82 16.02
CA GLY A 67 16.40 -0.29 17.39
C GLY A 67 15.02 0.06 17.96
N GLU A 68 13.98 0.17 17.13
CA GLU A 68 12.62 0.39 17.60
C GLU A 68 11.86 -0.93 17.72
N THR A 69 11.93 -1.53 18.91
CA THR A 69 10.96 -2.54 19.32
C THR A 69 9.57 -1.89 19.40
N VAL A 70 8.54 -2.60 18.94
CA VAL A 70 7.12 -2.20 18.84
C VAL A 70 6.51 -1.70 20.18
N THR A 71 7.27 -1.74 21.27
CA THR A 71 6.86 -1.37 22.63
C THR A 71 6.99 0.11 23.00
N ASN A 72 7.58 0.99 22.18
CA ASN A 72 7.92 2.35 22.63
C ASN A 72 7.14 3.52 22.00
N HIS A 73 6.41 3.34 20.90
CA HIS A 73 5.71 4.46 20.23
C HIS A 73 4.51 4.99 20.99
N THR A 74 3.79 4.13 21.72
CA THR A 74 2.70 4.60 22.60
C THR A 74 3.23 5.35 23.81
N THR A 75 4.41 4.98 24.32
CA THR A 75 4.95 5.49 25.58
C THR A 75 5.63 6.85 25.42
N GLU A 76 6.36 7.09 24.32
CA GLU A 76 7.07 8.35 24.10
C GLU A 76 6.15 9.46 23.56
N GLU A 77 5.11 9.15 22.77
CA GLU A 77 4.06 10.15 22.44
C GLU A 77 3.27 10.56 23.69
N GLU A 78 2.90 9.62 24.57
CA GLU A 78 2.19 9.92 25.82
C GLU A 78 3.06 10.73 26.79
N LYS A 79 4.35 10.38 26.94
CA LYS A 79 5.32 11.13 27.74
C LYS A 79 5.60 12.53 27.21
N THR A 80 5.73 12.69 25.89
CA THR A 80 5.92 14.00 25.23
C THR A 80 4.69 14.89 25.39
N ARG A 81 3.47 14.31 25.31
CA ARG A 81 2.20 15.02 25.52
C ARG A 81 1.91 15.33 26.99
N MET A 82 2.40 14.50 27.92
CA MET A 82 2.28 14.73 29.38
C MET A 82 3.30 15.72 29.92
N THR A 83 4.44 15.90 29.26
CA THR A 83 5.49 16.85 29.69
C THR A 83 4.97 18.27 29.94
N PRO A 84 4.20 18.90 29.03
CA PRO A 84 3.65 20.23 29.30
C PRO A 84 2.61 20.22 30.44
N LEU A 85 1.81 19.17 30.60
CA LEU A 85 0.78 19.09 31.65
C LEU A 85 1.37 19.01 33.06
N LEU A 86 2.49 18.30 33.23
CA LEU A 86 3.21 18.26 34.50
C LEU A 86 3.84 19.62 34.86
N VAL A 87 4.25 20.40 33.86
CA VAL A 87 4.74 21.78 34.06
C VAL A 87 3.62 22.71 34.52
N TYR A 88 2.41 22.62 33.94
CA TYR A 88 1.25 23.39 34.40
C TYR A 88 0.84 23.01 35.83
N LYS A 89 0.74 21.71 36.13
CA LYS A 89 0.36 21.24 37.47
C LYS A 89 1.41 21.56 38.55
N LYS A 90 2.69 21.66 38.16
CA LYS A 90 3.75 22.11 39.06
C LYS A 90 3.70 23.61 39.33
N ARG A 91 3.24 24.43 38.38
CA ARG A 91 3.05 25.88 38.55
C ARG A 91 1.86 26.20 39.46
N GLU A 92 0.79 25.42 39.37
CA GLU A 92 -0.41 25.56 40.23
C GLU A 92 -0.13 25.21 41.70
N ASN A 93 0.70 24.20 41.99
CA ASN A 93 1.06 23.81 43.36
C ASN A 93 2.11 24.72 44.05
N ILE A 94 2.54 25.79 43.38
CA ILE A 94 3.54 26.75 43.91
C ILE A 94 2.89 28.11 44.23
N GLU A 95 1.59 28.28 43.92
CA GLU A 95 0.74 29.38 44.40
C GLU A 95 -0.16 28.89 45.56
#